data_AF-F8WE22-F1
#
_entry.id   AF-F8WE22-F1
#
_cell.length_a   1.000
_cell.length_b   1.000
_cell.length_c   1.000
_cell.angle_alpha   90.00
_cell.angle_beta   90.00
_cell.angle_gamma   90.00
#
_symmetry.space_group_name_H-M   'P 1'
#
loop_
_entity.id
_entity.type
_entity.pdbx_description
1 polymer ?
#
loop_
_entity_poly.entity_id
_entity_poly.type
_entity_poly.pdbx_seq_one_letter_code
_entity_poly.pdbx_strand_id
1 'polypeptide(L)' 'MAESEAETPSTPGEFESKYFEFHGVRLPPFCRGKMEEIANFPVRPSDVWIVTYPKSGTDLSPPHQEPPALPLSAL' A
#
# COMPACT_ATOMS: atom_id res chain seq x y z
N MET A 1 28.36 13.40 -19.31
CA MET A 1 27.66 13.20 -18.03
C MET A 1 26.84 14.46 -17.80
N ALA A 2 25.52 14.33 -17.82
CA ALA A 2 24.61 15.39 -17.43
C ALA A 2 23.74 14.79 -16.34
N GLU A 3 23.97 15.22 -15.10
CA GLU A 3 23.07 14.94 -13.98
C GLU A 3 21.75 15.65 -14.29
N SER A 4 20.70 14.87 -14.52
CA SER A 4 19.36 15.40 -14.66
C SER A 4 18.91 15.83 -13.28
N GLU A 5 18.83 17.14 -13.06
CA GLU A 5 18.32 17.75 -11.85
C GLU A 5 16.90 17.23 -11.59
N ALA A 6 16.68 16.61 -10.43
CA ALA A 6 15.35 16.28 -9.98
C ALA A 6 14.64 17.59 -9.64
N GLU A 7 13.77 18.06 -10.54
CA GLU A 7 12.86 19.18 -10.28
C GLU A 7 12.08 18.88 -9.00
N THR A 8 12.48 19.49 -7.89
CA THR A 8 11.66 19.57 -6.69
C THR A 8 10.50 20.53 -6.99
N PRO A 9 9.25 20.07 -7.07
CA PRO A 9 8.13 20.97 -7.35
C PRO A 9 7.96 21.92 -6.16
N SER A 10 8.36 23.18 -6.35
CA SER A 10 8.30 24.28 -5.37
C SER A 10 6.93 24.99 -5.31
N THR A 11 5.85 24.40 -5.83
CA THR A 11 4.52 25.03 -5.84
C THR A 11 3.70 24.60 -4.61
N PRO A 12 3.42 25.48 -3.64
CA PRO A 12 2.76 25.09 -2.39
C PRO A 12 1.27 24.75 -2.52
N GLY A 13 0.57 25.22 -3.56
CA GLY A 13 -0.90 25.28 -3.56
C GLY A 13 -1.68 24.09 -4.11
N GLU A 14 -1.15 23.30 -5.05
CA GLU A 14 -1.90 22.17 -5.65
C GLU A 14 -1.62 20.81 -4.97
N PHE A 15 -0.63 20.75 -4.09
CA PHE A 15 -0.18 19.52 -3.45
C PHE A 15 -0.96 19.16 -2.16
N GLU A 16 -1.58 20.15 -1.52
CA GLU A 16 -2.23 20.01 -0.19
C GLU A 16 -3.51 19.17 -0.20
N SER A 17 -4.15 19.03 -1.37
CA SER A 17 -5.36 18.19 -1.52
C SER A 17 -5.04 16.73 -1.84
N LYS A 18 -3.81 16.44 -2.28
CA LYS A 18 -3.43 15.09 -2.76
C LYS A 18 -2.88 14.20 -1.66
N TYR A 19 -2.28 14.77 -0.62
CA TYR A 19 -1.65 14.04 0.47
C TYR A 19 -1.99 14.64 1.83
N PHE A 20 -1.94 13.81 2.86
CA PHE A 20 -2.11 14.18 4.25
C PHE A 20 -0.76 14.09 4.95
N GLU A 21 -0.30 15.19 5.56
CA GLU A 21 0.94 15.17 6.33
C GLU A 21 0.68 14.78 7.79
N PHE A 22 1.45 13.81 8.29
CA PHE A 22 1.38 13.34 9.68
C PHE A 22 2.80 13.09 10.19
N HIS A 23 3.22 13.80 11.24
CA HIS A 23 4.58 13.77 11.79
C HIS A 23 5.69 13.93 10.72
N GLY A 24 5.50 14.83 9.75
CA GLY A 24 6.44 15.09 8.65
C GLY A 24 6.45 14.01 7.56
N VAL A 25 5.56 13.02 7.61
CA VAL A 25 5.39 11.98 6.58
C VAL A 25 4.16 12.27 5.73
N ARG A 26 4.30 12.17 4.41
CA ARG A 26 3.18 12.29 3.46
C ARG A 26 2.45 10.97 3.31
N LEU A 27 1.24 10.91 3.85
CA LEU A 27 0.32 9.79 3.75
C LEU A 27 -0.72 10.03 2.65
N PRO A 28 -1.33 8.97 2.10
CA PRO A 28 -2.49 9.10 1.22
C PRO A 28 -3.65 9.85 1.90
N PRO A 29 -4.53 10.52 1.12
CA PRO A 29 -5.57 11.39 1.68
C PRO A 29 -6.60 10.61 2.52
N PHE A 30 -6.81 9.33 2.23
CA PHE A 30 -7.74 8.45 2.97
C PHE A 30 -7.28 8.13 4.42
N CYS A 31 -6.02 8.39 4.74
CA CYS A 31 -5.46 8.26 6.08
C CYS A 31 -5.93 9.40 7.01
N ARG A 32 -6.29 10.57 6.45
CA ARG A 32 -6.76 11.72 7.24
C ARG A 32 -7.97 11.32 8.11
N GLY A 33 -7.94 11.73 9.38
CA GLY A 33 -9.01 11.48 10.36
C GLY A 33 -9.00 10.10 11.02
N LYS A 34 -8.13 9.17 10.61
CA LYS A 34 -8.08 7.80 11.18
C LYS A 34 -6.86 7.52 12.07
N MET A 35 -5.94 8.48 12.22
CA MET A 35 -4.64 8.24 12.88
C MET A 35 -4.79 7.80 14.33
N GLU A 36 -5.69 8.42 15.08
CA GLU A 36 -5.96 8.07 16.47
C GLU A 36 -6.56 6.67 16.60
N GLU A 37 -7.49 6.30 15.71
CA GLU A 37 -8.10 4.97 15.69
C GLU A 37 -7.07 3.89 15.33
N ILE A 38 -6.17 4.17 14.37
CA ILE A 38 -5.09 3.26 13.98
C ILE A 38 -4.12 3.07 15.15
N ALA A 39 -3.76 4.13 15.86
CA ALA A 39 -2.85 4.06 17.01
C ALA A 39 -3.43 3.26 18.17
N ASN A 40 -4.76 3.30 18.35
CA ASN A 40 -5.48 2.58 19.40
C ASN A 40 -6.14 1.28 18.90
N PHE A 41 -5.81 0.81 17.69
CA PHE A 41 -6.42 -0.39 17.12
C PHE A 41 -6.14 -1.60 18.04
N PRO A 42 -7.17 -2.32 18.52
CA PRO A 42 -6.98 -3.40 19.48
C PRO A 42 -6.30 -4.60 18.83
N VAL A 43 -5.03 -4.82 19.18
CA VAL A 43 -4.22 -5.93 18.64
C VAL A 43 -4.30 -7.14 19.56
N ARG A 44 -4.44 -8.34 18.98
CA ARG A 44 -4.35 -9.60 19.72
C ARG A 44 -2.91 -10.10 19.72
N PRO A 45 -2.50 -10.87 20.75
CA PRO A 45 -1.13 -11.42 20.82
C PRO A 45 -0.82 -12.43 19.71
N SER A 46 -1.83 -12.96 19.03
CA SER A 46 -1.70 -13.91 17.92
C SER A 46 -1.71 -13.26 16.54
N ASP A 47 -1.87 -11.94 16.44
CA ASP A 47 -1.96 -11.26 15.15
C ASP A 47 -0.59 -11.18 14.48
N VAL A 48 -0.57 -11.30 13.15
CA VAL A 48 0.63 -11.16 12.33
C VAL A 48 0.46 -9.93 11.44
N TRP A 49 1.42 -9.01 11.53
CA TRP A 49 1.40 -7.75 10.77
C TRP A 49 2.39 -7.83 9.61
N ILE A 50 1.90 -7.59 8.40
CA ILE A 50 2.73 -7.46 7.20
C ILE A 50 2.81 -5.97 6.87
N VAL A 51 4.02 -5.40 6.97
CA VAL A 51 4.26 -3.96 6.73
C VAL A 51 5.18 -3.82 5.53
N THR A 52 4.72 -3.12 4.49
CA THR A 52 5.45 -2.93 3.24
C THR A 52 5.32 -1.53 2.70
N TYR A 53 6.37 -1.04 2.04
CA TYR A 53 6.28 0.19 1.26
C TYR A 53 5.28 0.00 0.09
N PRO A 54 4.41 0.98 -0.22
CA PRO A 54 3.41 0.81 -1.27
C PRO A 54 4.03 0.37 -2.59
N LYS A 55 3.40 -0.63 -3.25
CA LYS A 55 3.84 -1.22 -4.53
C LYS A 55 5.21 -1.91 -4.51
N SER A 56 5.68 -2.39 -3.37
CA SER A 56 6.94 -3.17 -3.25
C SER A 56 6.84 -4.66 -3.61
N GLY A 57 5.68 -5.12 -4.11
CA GLY A 57 5.53 -6.47 -4.68
C GLY A 57 5.03 -7.55 -3.72
N THR A 58 4.18 -7.22 -2.74
CA THR A 58 3.47 -8.21 -1.90
C THR A 58 2.30 -8.89 -2.60
N ASP A 59 1.90 -8.43 -3.79
CA ASP A 59 0.92 -9.08 -4.66
C ASP A 59 1.49 -10.37 -5.29
N LEU A 60 2.05 -11.27 -4.48
CA LEU A 60 2.27 -12.66 -4.88
C LEU A 60 0.95 -13.41 -4.76
N SER A 61 -0.06 -13.02 -5.55
CA SER A 61 -1.09 -14.00 -5.88
C SER A 61 -0.42 -15.00 -6.84
N PRO A 62 -0.26 -16.28 -6.47
CA PRO A 62 0.09 -17.26 -7.48
C PRO A 62 -0.97 -17.18 -8.58
N PRO A 63 -0.60 -17.30 -9.87
CA PRO A 63 -1.60 -17.45 -10.92
C PRO A 63 -2.52 -18.58 -10.49
N HIS A 64 -3.82 -18.34 -10.58
CA HIS A 64 -4.85 -19.33 -10.29
C HIS A 64 -4.55 -20.57 -11.14
N GLN A 65 -3.91 -21.58 -10.55
CA GLN A 65 -3.70 -22.86 -11.20
C GLN A 65 -5.07 -23.54 -11.16
N GLU A 66 -5.81 -23.44 -12.26
CA GLU A 66 -7.02 -24.23 -12.46
C GLU A 66 -6.64 -25.70 -12.19
N PRO A 67 -7.34 -26.41 -11.29
CA PRO A 67 -7.06 -27.82 -11.07
C PRO A 67 -7.26 -28.55 -12.42
N PRO A 68 -6.40 -29.51 -12.78
CA PRO A 68 -6.57 -30.26 -14.02
C PRO A 68 -7.96 -30.90 -14.01
N ALA A 69 -8.80 -30.53 -14.98
CA ALA A 69 -10.11 -31.13 -15.15
C ALA A 69 -9.93 -32.65 -15.28
N LEU A 70 -10.43 -33.41 -14.31
CA LEU A 70 -10.46 -34.86 -14.41
C LEU A 70 -11.39 -35.20 -15.60
N PRO A 71 -10.93 -36.01 -16.58
CA PRO A 71 -11.76 -36.34 -17.72
C PRO A 71 -13.00 -37.11 -17.25
N LEU A 72 -14.16 -36.77 -17.82
CA LEU A 72 -15.46 -37.38 -17.53
C LEU A 72 -15.49 -38.90 -17.75
N SER A 73 -14.44 -39.47 -18.36
CA SER A 73 -14.23 -40.91 -18.56
C SER A 73 -13.82 -41.68 -17.29
N ALA A 74 -13.67 -41.00 -16.15
CA ALA A 74 -13.35 -41.61 -14.86
C ALA A 74 -14.58 -41.82 -13.93
N LEU A 75 -15.80 -41.66 -14.47
CA LEU A 75 -17.08 -42.01 -13.81
C LEU A 75 -17.70 -43.26 -14.44
#